data_AF-A0A925YVZ5-F1
#
_entry.id   AF-A0A925YVZ5-F1
#
_cell.length_a   1.000
_cell.length_b   1.000
_cell.length_c   1.000
_cell.angle_alpha   90.00
_cell.angle_beta   90.00
_cell.angle_gamma   90.00
#
_symmetry.space_group_name_H-M   'P 1'
#
loop_
_entity.id
_entity.type
_entity.pdbx_description
1 polymer ?
#
loop_
_entity_poly.entity_id
_entity_poly.type
_entity_poly.pdbx_seq_one_letter_code
_entity_poly.pdbx_strand_id
1 'polypeptide(L)'
;GFHNLKSTYGTFSCAGNHDEWLGMDLISEAMQQHDLGLLRNETKVLNIDGASLNVIGIDYTRGNEFFLTSALETSAHEGFNLLLCHHPEFFPVAKSNHIDLMLAGHTHGGQIALDVAGVSLYPIDFIYHYSRGLYEEAGKKLYVNYGVGVTGTPIRTIEPEIVLITLT
;
A
#
# COMPACT_ATOMS: atom_id res chain seq x y z
N GLY A 1 -20.02 3.90 6.81
CA GLY A 1 -18.94 4.46 5.98
C GLY A 1 -18.84 3.66 4.70
N PHE A 2 -18.41 4.28 3.60
CA PHE A 2 -18.09 3.69 2.28
C PHE A 2 -19.14 2.87 1.50
N HIS A 3 -20.28 2.47 2.06
CA HIS A 3 -21.32 1.70 1.35
C HIS A 3 -21.87 2.34 0.06
N ASN A 4 -21.69 3.66 -0.12
CA ASN A 4 -22.09 4.40 -1.32
C ASN A 4 -20.94 4.75 -2.25
N LEU A 5 -19.71 4.34 -1.93
CA LEU A 5 -18.55 4.64 -2.76
C LEU A 5 -18.62 3.74 -3.99
N LYS A 6 -18.87 4.36 -5.15
CA LYS A 6 -18.94 3.67 -6.43
C LYS A 6 -17.61 3.86 -7.15
N SER A 7 -16.91 2.75 -7.40
CA SER A 7 -15.70 2.74 -8.20
C SER A 7 -16.04 2.38 -9.64
N THR A 8 -15.58 3.20 -10.59
CA THR A 8 -15.81 2.96 -12.03
C THR A 8 -15.08 1.71 -12.52
N TYR A 9 -13.86 1.49 -12.01
CA TYR A 9 -12.97 0.42 -12.46
C TYR A 9 -12.82 -0.72 -11.44
N GLY A 10 -13.56 -0.68 -10.34
CA GLY A 10 -13.48 -1.65 -9.25
C GLY A 10 -12.67 -1.18 -8.04
N THR A 11 -12.71 -2.00 -7.00
CA THR A 11 -11.91 -1.84 -5.78
C THR A 11 -10.73 -2.79 -5.86
N PHE A 12 -9.55 -2.34 -5.42
CA PHE A 12 -8.33 -3.14 -5.41
C PHE A 12 -7.69 -3.07 -4.03
N SER A 13 -7.20 -4.21 -3.54
CA SER A 13 -6.54 -4.34 -2.25
C SER A 13 -5.36 -5.31 -2.31
N CYS A 14 -4.46 -5.22 -1.33
CA CYS A 14 -3.38 -6.19 -1.10
C CYS A 14 -3.41 -6.64 0.36
N ALA A 15 -2.93 -7.85 0.64
CA ALA A 15 -2.87 -8.37 1.99
C ALA A 15 -1.75 -7.72 2.81
N GLY A 16 -2.02 -7.45 4.08
CA GLY A 16 -1.03 -7.05 5.08
C GLY A 16 -0.55 -8.19 5.97
N ASN A 17 0.35 -7.88 6.90
CA ASN A 17 0.89 -8.88 7.83
C ASN A 17 -0.18 -9.47 8.75
N HIS A 18 -1.16 -8.68 9.17
CA HIS A 18 -2.27 -9.14 10.02
C HIS A 18 -3.21 -10.11 9.30
N ASP A 19 -3.42 -9.90 7.98
CA ASP A 19 -4.22 -10.81 7.15
C ASP A 19 -3.54 -12.17 7.04
N GLU A 20 -2.22 -12.18 6.84
CA GLU A 20 -1.43 -13.39 6.80
C GLU A 20 -1.45 -14.15 8.14
N TRP A 21 -1.36 -13.42 9.26
CA TRP A 21 -1.42 -14.02 10.61
C TRP A 21 -2.78 -14.63 10.93
N LEU A 22 -3.87 -14.04 10.41
CA LEU A 22 -5.21 -14.56 10.59
C LEU A 22 -5.46 -15.80 9.70
N GLY A 23 -4.94 -15.77 8.48
CA GLY A 23 -5.03 -16.87 7.52
C GLY A 23 -5.58 -16.40 6.17
N MET A 24 -4.76 -16.54 5.13
CA MET A 24 -5.09 -16.02 3.80
C MET A 24 -6.31 -16.65 3.14
N ASP A 25 -6.67 -17.88 3.47
CA ASP A 25 -7.87 -18.52 2.92
C ASP A 25 -9.15 -17.81 3.41
N LEU A 26 -9.22 -17.56 4.72
CA LEU A 26 -10.34 -16.84 5.34
C LEU A 26 -10.44 -15.41 4.79
N ILE A 27 -9.30 -14.72 4.68
CA ILE A 27 -9.24 -13.36 4.15
C ILE A 27 -9.66 -13.34 2.68
N SER A 28 -9.15 -14.26 1.86
CA SER A 28 -9.49 -14.32 0.43
C SER A 28 -10.99 -14.56 0.23
N GLU A 29 -11.59 -15.47 1.02
CA GLU A 29 -13.02 -15.74 0.99
C GLU A 29 -13.84 -14.49 1.38
N ALA A 30 -13.48 -13.83 2.49
CA ALA A 30 -14.18 -12.63 2.94
C ALA A 30 -14.07 -11.47 1.94
N MET A 31 -12.88 -11.24 1.37
CA MET A 31 -12.65 -10.20 0.37
C MET A 31 -13.44 -10.47 -0.91
N GLN A 32 -13.57 -11.75 -1.31
CA GLN A 32 -14.38 -12.15 -2.46
C GLN A 32 -15.88 -11.97 -2.19
N GLN A 33 -16.37 -12.35 -1.01
CA GLN A 33 -17.78 -12.18 -0.63
C GLN A 33 -18.25 -10.72 -0.61
N HIS A 34 -17.30 -9.77 -0.49
CA HIS A 34 -17.57 -8.33 -0.40
C HIS A 34 -17.05 -7.52 -1.59
N ASP A 35 -16.59 -8.17 -2.67
CA ASP A 35 -16.07 -7.53 -3.89
C ASP A 35 -14.95 -6.49 -3.61
N LEU A 36 -14.05 -6.79 -2.67
CA LEU A 36 -12.96 -5.89 -2.25
C LEU A 36 -11.67 -6.04 -3.08
N GLY A 37 -11.71 -6.88 -4.12
CA GLY A 37 -10.67 -7.01 -5.15
C GLY A 37 -9.26 -7.24 -4.60
N LEU A 38 -9.12 -8.24 -3.74
CA LEU A 38 -7.82 -8.67 -3.22
C LEU A 38 -6.95 -9.21 -4.36
N LEU A 39 -5.86 -8.52 -4.65
CA LEU A 39 -4.84 -8.90 -5.63
C LEU A 39 -3.70 -9.62 -4.91
N ARG A 40 -3.41 -10.86 -5.33
CA ARG A 40 -2.42 -11.73 -4.68
C ARG A 40 -1.36 -12.21 -5.67
N ASN A 41 -0.29 -11.43 -5.79
CA ASN A 41 0.73 -11.62 -6.84
C ASN A 41 0.09 -11.58 -8.23
N GLU A 42 -0.85 -10.64 -8.41
CA GLU A 42 -1.67 -10.50 -9.60
C GLU A 42 -1.63 -9.07 -10.12
N THR A 43 -1.81 -8.93 -11.43
CA THR A 43 -1.90 -7.64 -12.11
C THR A 43 -3.25 -7.47 -12.77
N LYS A 44 -3.93 -6.38 -12.46
CA LYS A 44 -5.11 -5.93 -13.18
C LYS A 44 -4.73 -4.80 -14.12
N VAL A 45 -4.85 -5.05 -15.42
CA VAL A 45 -4.67 -4.03 -16.45
C VAL A 45 -5.98 -3.29 -16.69
N LEU A 46 -5.95 -1.97 -16.56
CA LEU A 46 -7.06 -1.06 -16.83
C LEU A 46 -6.72 -0.20 -18.04
N ASN A 47 -7.62 -0.16 -19.02
CA ASN A 47 -7.53 0.75 -20.14
C ASN A 47 -8.39 1.99 -19.86
N ILE A 48 -7.74 3.14 -19.67
CA ILE A 48 -8.38 4.41 -19.33
C ILE A 48 -8.02 5.41 -20.42
N ASP A 49 -9.01 5.80 -21.22
CA ASP A 49 -8.86 6.77 -22.33
C ASP A 49 -7.69 6.46 -23.30
N GLY A 50 -7.41 5.17 -23.52
CA GLY A 50 -6.33 4.71 -24.39
C GLY A 50 -4.96 4.56 -23.70
N ALA A 51 -4.84 4.95 -22.43
CA ALA A 51 -3.68 4.66 -21.60
C ALA A 51 -3.87 3.36 -20.80
N SER A 52 -2.79 2.63 -20.58
CA SER A 52 -2.77 1.42 -19.75
C SER A 52 -2.30 1.75 -18.33
N LEU A 53 -3.12 1.40 -17.34
CA LEU A 53 -2.79 1.43 -15.92
C LEU A 53 -2.75 -0.02 -15.39
N ASN A 54 -1.57 -0.46 -14.97
CA ASN A 54 -1.34 -1.77 -14.39
C ASN A 54 -1.44 -1.63 -12.87
N VAL A 55 -2.51 -2.16 -12.28
CA VAL A 55 -2.69 -2.24 -10.82
C VAL A 55 -2.15 -3.59 -10.35
N ILE A 56 -1.01 -3.57 -9.69
CA ILE A 56 -0.25 -4.75 -9.28
C ILE A 56 -0.46 -4.91 -7.78
N GLY A 57 -0.90 -6.08 -7.32
CA GLY A 57 -0.97 -6.40 -5.89
C GLY A 57 -0.08 -7.58 -5.55
N ILE A 58 0.81 -7.39 -4.58
CA ILE A 58 1.75 -8.43 -4.13
C ILE A 58 1.36 -8.85 -2.70
N ASP A 59 1.39 -10.16 -2.45
CA ASP A 59 1.16 -10.69 -1.10
C ASP A 59 2.26 -10.20 -0.13
N TYR A 60 1.94 -10.13 1.15
CA TYR A 60 2.93 -9.82 2.17
C TYR A 60 4.01 -10.93 2.22
N THR A 61 5.24 -10.62 1.83
CA THR A 61 6.34 -11.60 1.73
C THR A 61 7.16 -11.74 3.02
N ARG A 62 6.65 -11.30 4.18
CA ARG A 62 7.37 -11.29 5.47
C ARG A 62 8.77 -10.64 5.41
N GLY A 63 8.93 -9.62 4.57
CA GLY A 63 10.23 -8.96 4.39
C GLY A 63 11.16 -9.64 3.38
N ASN A 64 10.72 -10.68 2.67
CA ASN A 64 11.55 -11.37 1.69
C ASN A 64 11.52 -10.67 0.32
N GLU A 65 12.61 -9.97 0.01
CA GLU A 65 12.80 -9.21 -1.23
C GLU A 65 12.89 -10.10 -2.49
N PHE A 66 13.36 -11.34 -2.37
CA PHE A 66 13.48 -12.25 -3.52
C PHE A 66 12.11 -12.61 -4.10
N PHE A 67 11.15 -12.95 -3.23
CA PHE A 67 9.78 -13.23 -3.67
C PHE A 67 9.10 -12.00 -4.26
N LEU A 68 9.35 -10.81 -3.69
CA LEU A 68 8.85 -9.57 -4.25
C LEU A 68 9.42 -9.32 -5.65
N THR A 69 10.74 -9.45 -5.82
CA THR A 69 11.40 -9.20 -7.11
C THR A 69 10.84 -10.15 -8.18
N SER A 70 10.77 -11.44 -7.87
CA SER A 70 10.21 -12.44 -8.79
C SER A 70 8.75 -12.15 -9.17
N ALA A 71 7.94 -11.64 -8.24
CA ALA A 71 6.55 -11.30 -8.52
C ALA A 71 6.41 -10.00 -9.34
N LEU A 72 7.32 -9.04 -9.18
CA LEU A 72 7.33 -7.80 -9.96
C LEU A 72 7.82 -8.03 -11.40
N GLU A 73 8.82 -8.88 -11.60
CA GLU A 73 9.33 -9.25 -12.93
C GLU A 73 8.24 -9.82 -13.85
N THR A 74 7.26 -10.54 -13.29
CA THR A 74 6.14 -11.12 -14.05
C THR A 74 4.95 -10.18 -14.22
N SER A 75 4.90 -9.10 -13.44
CA SER A 75 3.72 -8.22 -13.30
C SER A 75 3.89 -6.85 -13.97
N ALA A 76 5.13 -6.39 -14.13
CA ALA A 76 5.40 -5.11 -14.78
C ALA A 76 5.20 -5.23 -16.31
N HIS A 77 4.35 -4.36 -16.85
CA HIS A 77 4.03 -4.30 -18.28
C HIS A 77 4.21 -2.87 -18.82
N GLU A 78 4.08 -2.70 -20.15
CA GLU A 78 3.97 -1.37 -20.75
C GLU A 78 2.77 -0.61 -20.15
N GLY A 79 2.92 0.70 -19.99
CA GLY A 79 1.94 1.57 -19.32
C GLY A 79 2.44 2.07 -17.96
N PHE A 80 1.51 2.61 -17.16
CA PHE A 80 1.81 3.09 -15.81
C PHE A 80 1.67 1.95 -14.81
N ASN A 81 2.71 1.66 -14.03
CA ASN A 81 2.71 0.59 -13.04
C ASN A 81 2.44 1.13 -11.63
N LEU A 82 1.25 0.82 -11.11
CA LEU A 82 0.80 1.12 -9.75
C LEU A 82 0.89 -0.13 -8.88
N LEU A 83 1.78 -0.13 -7.90
CA LEU A 83 1.96 -1.23 -6.95
C LEU A 83 1.18 -0.98 -5.64
N LEU A 84 0.34 -1.94 -5.26
CA LEU A 84 -0.24 -2.09 -3.93
C LEU A 84 0.60 -3.10 -3.16
N CYS A 85 1.33 -2.62 -2.15
CA CYS A 85 2.17 -3.47 -1.32
C CYS A 85 2.20 -2.95 0.10
N HIS A 86 1.87 -3.81 1.06
CA HIS A 86 1.63 -3.37 2.42
C HIS A 86 2.85 -2.72 3.10
N HIS A 87 4.05 -3.29 2.89
CA HIS A 87 5.26 -2.91 3.62
C HIS A 87 6.10 -1.87 2.85
N PRO A 88 6.31 -0.65 3.38
CA PRO A 88 6.90 0.45 2.63
C PRO A 88 8.41 0.31 2.38
N GLU A 89 9.14 -0.44 3.20
CA GLU A 89 10.58 -0.71 3.00
C GLU A 89 10.90 -1.49 1.71
N PHE A 90 9.89 -1.97 0.99
CA PHE A 90 10.05 -2.57 -0.32
C PHE A 90 10.15 -1.58 -1.48
N PHE A 91 10.05 -0.28 -1.20
CA PHE A 91 10.16 0.75 -2.22
C PHE A 91 11.49 0.73 -3.02
N PRO A 92 12.67 0.43 -2.44
CA PRO A 92 13.90 0.28 -3.21
C PRO A 92 13.83 -0.83 -4.28
N VAL A 93 13.17 -1.95 -3.96
CA VAL A 93 12.94 -3.06 -4.90
C VAL A 93 11.93 -2.62 -5.96
N ALA A 94 10.81 -2.01 -5.57
CA ALA A 94 9.79 -1.53 -6.50
C ALA A 94 10.36 -0.51 -7.51
N LYS A 95 11.13 0.47 -7.01
CA LYS A 95 11.83 1.49 -7.81
C LYS A 95 12.77 0.87 -8.85
N SER A 96 13.41 -0.24 -8.51
CA SER A 96 14.33 -0.96 -9.40
C SER A 96 13.62 -1.86 -10.43
N ASN A 97 12.32 -2.10 -10.28
CA ASN A 97 11.51 -3.01 -11.11
C ASN A 97 10.37 -2.29 -11.84
N HIS A 98 10.66 -1.12 -12.41
CA HIS A 98 9.74 -0.37 -13.29
C HIS A 98 8.39 0.07 -12.67
N ILE A 99 8.30 0.12 -11.33
CA ILE A 99 7.11 0.67 -10.65
C ILE A 99 7.16 2.19 -10.63
N ASP A 100 6.08 2.83 -11.07
CA ASP A 100 5.96 4.28 -11.14
C ASP A 100 5.47 4.87 -9.81
N LEU A 101 4.48 4.22 -9.21
CA LEU A 101 3.91 4.57 -7.92
C LEU A 101 3.67 3.32 -7.08
N MET A 102 4.15 3.34 -5.84
CA MET A 102 3.84 2.34 -4.81
C MET A 102 2.94 2.96 -3.75
N LEU A 103 1.87 2.26 -3.38
CA LEU A 103 0.99 2.60 -2.26
C LEU A 103 1.19 1.57 -1.15
N ALA A 104 1.53 2.05 0.04
CA ALA A 104 1.83 1.24 1.21
C ALA A 104 1.08 1.73 2.44
N GLY A 105 1.09 0.88 3.47
CA GLY A 105 0.56 1.20 4.79
C GLY A 105 1.53 0.71 5.86
N HIS A 106 1.09 -0.27 6.66
CA HIS A 106 1.86 -0.97 7.68
C HIS A 106 2.28 -0.16 8.91
N THR A 107 2.74 1.08 8.74
CA THR A 107 3.33 1.89 9.82
C THR A 107 2.28 2.65 10.63
N HIS A 108 1.07 2.82 10.08
CA HIS A 108 0.00 3.67 10.63
C HIS A 108 0.46 5.12 10.91
N GLY A 109 1.49 5.60 10.21
CA GLY A 109 2.18 6.86 10.51
C GLY A 109 2.80 6.91 11.92
N GLY A 110 2.93 5.76 12.59
CA GLY A 110 3.38 5.60 13.98
C GLY A 110 2.27 5.66 15.03
N GLN A 111 1.02 5.98 14.64
CA GLN A 111 -0.16 6.22 15.49
C GLN A 111 -0.03 7.36 16.51
N ILE A 112 1.17 7.61 17.02
CA ILE A 112 1.49 8.56 18.08
C ILE A 112 2.52 9.55 17.56
N ALA A 113 2.15 10.83 17.61
CA ALA A 113 3.06 11.96 17.56
C ALA A 113 3.16 12.58 18.96
N LEU A 114 4.36 13.03 19.32
CA LEU A 114 4.67 13.73 20.56
C LEU A 114 5.01 15.17 20.25
N ASP A 115 4.23 16.11 20.75
CA ASP A 115 4.54 17.53 20.61
C ASP A 115 5.51 17.96 21.70
N VAL A 116 6.77 18.17 21.32
CA VAL A 116 7.84 18.60 22.22
C VAL A 116 8.31 19.98 21.80
N ALA A 117 8.00 21.00 22.63
CA ALA A 117 8.39 22.39 22.41
C ALA A 117 8.00 22.95 21.02
N GLY A 118 6.82 22.58 20.51
CA GLY A 118 6.31 23.04 19.22
C GLY A 118 6.82 22.25 18.01
N VAL A 119 7.58 21.17 18.23
CA VAL A 119 7.99 20.22 17.20
C VAL A 119 7.27 18.90 17.42
N SER A 120 6.55 18.43 16.41
CA SER A 120 5.94 17.10 16.43
C SER A 120 7.00 16.05 16.13
N LEU A 121 7.33 15.24 17.13
CA LEU A 121 8.23 14.10 17.05
C LEU A 121 7.42 12.83 16.77
N TYR A 122 7.87 12.04 15.79
CA TYR A 122 7.24 10.79 15.41
C TYR A 122 8.20 9.63 15.72
N PRO A 123 8.01 8.88 16.82
CA PRO A 123 8.94 7.82 17.22
C PRO A 123 9.14 6.74 16.13
N ILE A 124 8.14 6.56 15.26
CA ILE A 124 8.21 5.61 14.14
C ILE A 124 9.36 5.91 13.16
N ASP A 125 9.81 7.16 13.07
CA ASP A 125 10.90 7.59 12.18
C ASP A 125 12.26 7.03 12.59
N PHE A 126 12.39 6.55 13.84
CA PHE A 126 13.60 5.86 14.30
C PHE A 126 13.61 4.37 13.92
N ILE A 127 12.50 3.84 13.43
CA ILE A 127 12.31 2.41 13.13
C ILE A 127 12.17 2.19 11.62
N TYR A 128 11.43 3.05 10.93
CA TYR A 128 11.16 2.95 9.50
C TYR A 128 11.72 4.16 8.76
N HIS A 129 12.41 3.91 7.65
CA HIS A 129 12.85 4.98 6.76
C HIS A 129 11.65 5.58 6.03
N TYR A 130 10.75 4.71 5.58
CA TYR A 130 9.49 5.08 4.93
C TYR A 130 8.32 4.95 5.90
N SER A 131 8.11 5.99 6.73
CA SER A 131 7.14 5.93 7.82
C SER A 131 5.77 6.52 7.46
N ARG A 132 5.68 7.60 6.67
CA ARG A 132 4.41 8.27 6.34
C ARG A 132 4.52 9.22 5.15
N GLY A 133 3.41 9.43 4.44
CA GLY A 133 3.29 10.45 3.41
C GLY A 133 3.98 10.09 2.09
N LEU A 134 4.26 11.11 1.28
CA LEU A 134 4.83 10.96 -0.05
C LEU A 134 6.37 11.00 -0.01
N TYR A 135 6.99 9.99 -0.62
CA TYR A 135 8.41 9.92 -0.91
C TYR A 135 8.61 9.89 -2.42
N GLU A 136 9.66 10.56 -2.90
CA GLU A 136 10.04 10.57 -4.32
C GLU A 136 11.53 10.32 -4.45
N GLU A 137 11.90 9.28 -5.19
CA GLU A 137 13.29 8.88 -5.41
C GLU A 137 13.49 8.36 -6.82
N ALA A 138 14.53 8.85 -7.52
CA ALA A 138 14.84 8.47 -8.90
C ALA A 138 13.63 8.57 -9.87
N GLY A 139 12.75 9.57 -9.65
CA GLY A 139 11.55 9.77 -10.45
C GLY A 139 10.42 8.78 -10.19
N LYS A 140 10.54 7.92 -9.18
CA LYS A 140 9.48 7.00 -8.71
C LYS A 140 8.90 7.50 -7.39
N LYS A 141 7.65 7.14 -7.11
CA LYS A 141 6.93 7.63 -5.93
C LYS A 141 6.48 6.49 -5.01
N LEU A 142 6.51 6.75 -3.71
CA LEU A 142 5.89 5.94 -2.67
C LEU A 142 4.95 6.82 -1.87
N TYR A 143 3.74 6.34 -1.62
CA TYR A 143 2.85 6.94 -0.63
C TYR A 143 2.60 5.96 0.51
N VAL A 144 2.98 6.34 1.73
CA VAL A 144 2.75 5.55 2.96
C VAL A 144 1.55 6.12 3.70
N ASN A 145 0.43 5.41 3.63
CA ASN A 145 -0.84 5.85 4.19
C ASN A 145 -0.88 5.65 5.71
N TYR A 146 -1.54 6.57 6.42
CA TYR A 146 -1.63 6.55 7.88
C TYR A 146 -2.60 5.47 8.37
N GLY A 147 -3.40 4.88 7.48
CA GLY A 147 -4.41 3.87 7.79
C GLY A 147 -5.57 4.43 8.63
N VAL A 148 -6.71 3.76 8.58
CA VAL A 148 -7.88 4.12 9.40
C VAL A 148 -7.96 3.36 10.73
N GLY A 149 -7.22 2.25 10.85
CA GLY A 149 -7.22 1.38 12.02
C GLY A 149 -6.12 1.69 13.04
N VAL A 150 -6.03 0.83 14.06
CA VAL A 150 -4.98 0.86 15.08
C VAL A 150 -4.38 -0.54 15.29
N THR A 151 -3.12 -0.61 15.71
CA THR A 151 -2.40 -1.81 16.14
C THR A 151 -1.97 -1.69 17.60
N GLY A 152 -1.92 -2.82 18.30
CA GLY A 152 -1.60 -2.88 19.73
C GLY A 152 -2.66 -2.20 20.61
N THR A 153 -2.21 -1.40 21.58
CA THR A 153 -3.12 -0.59 22.40
C THR A 153 -3.80 0.46 21.52
N PRO A 154 -5.14 0.62 21.57
CA PRO A 154 -5.90 1.47 20.64
C PRO A 154 -5.78 2.97 20.98
N ILE A 155 -4.54 3.46 21.04
CA ILE A 155 -4.20 4.86 21.29
C ILE A 155 -3.64 5.43 20.01
N ARG A 156 -4.21 6.56 19.60
CA ARG A 156 -3.82 7.28 18.40
C ARG A 156 -3.92 8.78 18.65
N THR A 157 -2.84 9.51 18.37
CA THR A 157 -2.80 10.98 18.41
C THR A 157 -2.67 11.61 17.03
N ILE A 158 -2.37 10.79 16.01
CA ILE A 158 -2.30 11.22 14.61
C ILE A 158 -3.63 10.93 13.92
N GLU A 159 -4.17 11.88 13.15
CA GLU A 159 -5.45 11.68 12.45
C GLU A 159 -5.36 10.53 11.41
N PRO A 160 -6.42 9.69 11.27
CA PRO A 160 -6.54 8.76 10.16
C PRO A 160 -6.83 9.51 8.86
N GLU A 161 -6.47 8.90 7.73
CA GLU A 161 -6.63 9.56 6.44
C GLU A 161 -7.32 8.67 5.39
N ILE A 162 -7.97 9.34 4.44
CA ILE A 162 -8.42 8.79 3.16
C ILE A 162 -7.88 9.75 2.12
N VAL A 163 -7.14 9.24 1.14
CA VAL A 163 -6.38 10.07 0.20
C VAL A 163 -6.96 9.94 -1.19
N LEU A 164 -7.11 11.09 -1.87
CA LEU A 164 -7.40 11.15 -3.30
C LEU A 164 -6.08 11.35 -4.03
N ILE A 165 -5.71 10.38 -4.87
CA ILE A 165 -4.53 10.46 -5.73
C ILE A 165 -4.99 10.71 -7.16
N THR A 166 -4.46 11.76 -7.78
CA THR A 166 -4.69 12.07 -9.20
C THR A 166 -3.44 11.68 -9.98
N LEU A 167 -3.61 10.81 -10.97
CA LEU A 167 -2.59 10.47 -11.96
C LEU A 167 -2.81 11.37 -13.19
N THR A 168 -1.74 11.95 -13.73
CA THR A 168 -1.75 12.92 -14.82
C THR A 168 -0.79 12.54 -15.93
#